data_AF-A0AAE1J3U6-F1
#
_entry.id   AF-A0AAE1J3U6-F1
#
_cell.length_a   1.000
_cell.length_b   1.000
_cell.length_c   1.000
_cell.angle_alpha   90.00
_cell.angle_beta   90.00
_cell.angle_gamma   90.00
#
_symmetry.space_group_name_H-M   'P 1'
#
loop_
_entity.id
_entity.type
_entity.pdbx_description
1 polymer ?
#
loop_
_entity_poly.entity_id
_entity_poly.type
_entity_poly.pdbx_seq_one_letter_code
_entity_poly.pdbx_strand_id
1 'polypeptide(L)'
;MSTTASAVTTTITTPQRPLYPIGIPEKFSSDGVVHRFPGNTTVCHVPPESPLQPGMNALHASLSSHPVLSKLVHLLPKPSWHMTVVDGVRDTECEPGMWPPGMEKLPLDECTRELSTKLRAVGLELEKEGLAPPYKMRVRGFDPAVIGIGLEIEGASPEEEKRLRRLRDRISDALGFRAPNHETYGFHITMAYLMRHIDGENRDALNRVFAQHLPALQREFDLGSLEFCTFEDIITTSPTLPKSSSLSAQFQRYRRDNEEDSTLALLHQHLAILLLSITMGRPSEDPPVETLKPQAYDISDAQDATTQEHDLTFFQALSLYPTGVCWSIAMSTAVVMEGYDTKLIGTLFAQPTFQKAFGHEVKPGSYQISAPWQTGLSNGSTAGQLLGLLLAGYVSERFGFRKTMLAGMTGVIGLIFITFFAPSLAVLEVGQVLFGIPLGLFQTIPVVYALEISPLCLRAYLTNYVNFCWAFGQLIATGTLRGVLPITTHWAYRIPFAVQ
;
A
#
# COMPACT_ATOMS: atom_id res chain seq x y z
N MET A 1 -22.67 -19.16 87.39
CA MET A 1 -21.44 -19.65 86.74
C MET A 1 -21.39 -19.04 85.35
N SER A 2 -20.53 -18.05 85.17
CA SER A 2 -20.27 -17.37 83.90
C SER A 2 -19.14 -18.12 83.20
N THR A 3 -19.35 -18.56 81.97
CA THR A 3 -18.29 -19.09 81.10
C THR A 3 -18.28 -18.29 79.81
N THR A 4 -17.44 -17.26 79.84
CA THR A 4 -16.95 -16.49 78.70
C THR A 4 -16.21 -17.41 77.72
N ALA A 5 -16.76 -17.56 76.52
CA ALA A 5 -16.03 -18.14 75.39
C ALA A 5 -15.08 -17.07 74.84
N SER A 6 -13.77 -17.29 75.00
CA SER A 6 -12.73 -16.48 74.37
C SER A 6 -12.85 -16.55 72.85
N ALA A 7 -13.11 -15.40 72.23
CA ALA A 7 -12.97 -15.23 70.79
C ALA A 7 -11.49 -15.40 70.42
N VAL A 8 -11.18 -16.48 69.71
CA VAL A 8 -9.92 -16.61 68.97
C VAL A 8 -10.03 -15.64 67.81
N THR A 9 -9.42 -14.47 67.96
CA THR A 9 -9.19 -13.52 66.87
C THR A 9 -8.25 -14.20 65.88
N THR A 10 -8.82 -14.85 64.87
CA THR A 10 -8.09 -15.24 63.67
C THR A 10 -7.66 -13.94 63.01
N THR A 11 -6.42 -13.51 63.27
CA THR A 11 -5.75 -12.48 62.48
C THR A 11 -5.74 -12.98 61.04
N ILE A 12 -6.69 -12.49 60.26
CA ILE A 12 -6.66 -12.58 58.81
C ILE A 12 -5.43 -11.77 58.41
N THR A 13 -4.31 -12.45 58.22
CA THR A 13 -3.11 -11.87 57.64
C THR A 13 -3.49 -11.49 56.21
N THR A 14 -3.88 -10.24 56.00
CA THR A 14 -4.07 -9.69 54.66
C THR A 14 -2.77 -9.96 53.89
N PRO A 15 -2.79 -10.66 52.74
CA PRO A 15 -1.57 -10.93 52.00
C PRO A 15 -0.91 -9.60 51.67
N GLN A 16 0.34 -9.40 52.14
CA GLN A 16 1.11 -8.19 51.83
C GLN A 16 1.29 -8.09 50.31
N ARG A 17 0.93 -6.94 49.74
CA ARG A 17 1.13 -6.65 48.32
C ARG A 17 2.63 -6.82 47.97
N PRO A 18 2.97 -7.50 46.87
CA PRO A 18 4.35 -7.66 46.43
C PRO A 18 5.05 -6.30 46.29
N LEU A 19 6.36 -6.26 46.54
CA LEU A 19 7.15 -5.02 46.49
C LEU A 19 7.12 -4.34 45.11
N TYR A 20 7.11 -5.15 44.04
CA TYR A 20 7.08 -4.66 42.66
C TYR A 20 5.76 -5.03 41.96
N PRO A 21 5.36 -4.24 40.94
CA PRO A 21 4.28 -4.60 40.02
C PRO A 21 4.52 -5.93 39.28
N ILE A 22 3.44 -6.50 38.75
CA ILE A 22 3.47 -7.70 37.91
C ILE A 22 4.33 -7.42 36.67
N GLY A 23 5.25 -8.33 36.35
CA GLY A 23 6.23 -8.16 35.28
C GLY A 23 7.63 -7.76 35.76
N ILE A 24 7.87 -7.62 37.06
CA ILE A 24 9.22 -7.44 37.64
C ILE A 24 9.48 -8.58 38.64
N PRO A 25 10.60 -9.31 38.53
CA PRO A 25 11.75 -9.08 37.64
C PRO A 25 11.61 -9.70 36.23
N GLU A 26 10.46 -10.25 35.88
CA GLU A 26 10.34 -11.11 34.68
C GLU A 26 10.53 -10.36 33.35
N LYS A 27 9.78 -9.28 33.12
CA LYS A 27 9.82 -8.44 31.91
C LYS A 27 10.85 -7.32 32.03
N PHE A 28 11.05 -6.81 33.25
CA PHE A 28 12.04 -5.77 33.54
C PHE A 28 12.80 -6.09 34.82
N SER A 29 14.07 -5.70 34.86
CA SER A 29 14.83 -5.65 36.10
C SER A 29 14.25 -4.60 37.06
N SER A 30 14.60 -4.67 38.35
CA SER A 30 14.22 -3.66 39.33
C SER A 30 14.70 -2.25 38.99
N ASP A 31 15.70 -2.13 38.10
CA ASP A 31 16.33 -0.90 37.64
C ASP A 31 15.78 -0.42 36.28
N GLY A 32 14.83 -1.14 35.68
CA GLY A 32 14.18 -0.75 34.42
C GLY A 32 14.87 -1.22 33.15
N VAL A 33 15.82 -2.16 33.26
CA VAL A 33 16.40 -2.83 32.09
C VAL A 33 15.42 -3.89 31.59
N VAL A 34 15.17 -3.89 30.28
CA VAL A 34 14.22 -4.81 29.64
C VAL A 34 14.88 -6.18 29.53
N HIS A 35 14.15 -7.22 29.94
CA HIS A 35 14.60 -8.60 29.80
C HIS A 35 14.11 -9.20 28.47
N ARG A 36 14.85 -10.20 28.00
CA ARG A 36 14.42 -11.03 26.88
C ARG A 36 13.15 -11.79 27.30
N PHE A 37 12.08 -11.63 26.53
CA PHE A 37 10.75 -12.17 26.81
C PHE A 37 10.12 -12.63 25.49
N PRO A 38 10.61 -13.73 24.89
CA PRO A 38 10.27 -14.06 23.52
C PRO A 38 8.89 -14.73 23.43
N GLY A 39 8.14 -14.35 22.40
CA GLY A 39 6.81 -14.89 22.15
C GLY A 39 6.23 -14.47 20.82
N ASN A 40 4.97 -14.83 20.60
CA ASN A 40 4.17 -14.34 19.49
C ASN A 40 2.80 -13.86 19.97
N THR A 41 2.14 -13.04 19.15
CA THR A 41 0.85 -12.43 19.48
C THR A 41 0.12 -12.01 18.21
N THR A 42 -1.20 -11.88 18.31
CA THR A 42 -2.02 -11.31 17.24
C THR A 42 -2.51 -9.93 17.66
N VAL A 43 -2.11 -8.89 16.93
CA VAL A 43 -2.30 -7.49 17.30
C VAL A 43 -2.89 -6.69 16.16
N CYS A 44 -3.50 -5.55 16.49
CA CYS A 44 -3.81 -4.51 15.54
C CYS A 44 -3.15 -3.21 16.02
N HIS A 45 -2.26 -2.64 15.20
CA HIS A 45 -1.58 -1.39 15.51
C HIS A 45 -2.55 -0.20 15.46
N VAL A 46 -2.25 0.84 16.24
CA VAL A 46 -2.94 2.13 16.09
C VAL A 46 -2.36 2.83 14.86
N PRO A 47 -3.16 3.16 13.84
CA PRO A 47 -2.64 3.81 12.64
C PRO A 47 -2.02 5.19 12.97
N PRO A 48 -0.89 5.57 12.33
CA PRO A 48 -0.23 6.86 12.59
C PRO A 48 -1.10 8.09 12.30
N GLU A 49 -2.04 7.97 11.36
CA GLU A 49 -3.07 8.95 10.99
C GLU A 49 -4.28 8.95 11.92
N SER A 50 -4.31 8.07 12.91
CA SER A 50 -5.42 7.95 13.86
C SER A 50 -5.71 9.27 14.56
N PRO A 51 -7.00 9.64 14.76
CA PRO A 51 -7.36 10.82 15.53
C PRO A 51 -6.94 10.75 17.01
N LEU A 52 -6.53 9.57 17.49
CA LEU A 52 -5.95 9.39 18.83
C LEU A 52 -4.49 9.85 18.92
N GLN A 53 -3.75 9.87 17.81
CA GLN A 53 -2.31 10.06 17.80
C GLN A 53 -1.86 11.36 18.48
N PRO A 54 -2.51 12.52 18.27
CA PRO A 54 -2.15 13.75 19.00
C PRO A 54 -2.34 13.63 20.52
N GLY A 55 -3.44 13.01 20.96
CA GLY A 55 -3.74 12.82 22.38
C GLY A 55 -2.79 11.82 23.05
N MET A 56 -2.48 10.71 22.38
CA MET A 56 -1.54 9.71 22.87
C MET A 56 -0.13 10.28 22.97
N ASN A 57 0.29 11.07 21.98
CA ASN A 57 1.56 11.78 22.00
C ASN A 57 1.65 12.80 23.14
N ALA A 58 0.58 13.56 23.40
CA ALA A 58 0.53 14.54 24.47
C ALA A 58 0.58 13.88 25.87
N LEU A 59 -0.11 12.75 26.04
CA LEU A 59 -0.05 11.95 27.26
C LEU A 59 1.36 11.38 27.46
N HIS A 60 1.94 10.76 26.44
CA HIS A 60 3.29 10.21 26.50
C HIS A 60 4.31 11.30 26.85
N ALA A 61 4.22 12.48 26.23
CA ALA A 61 5.08 13.62 26.56
C ALA A 61 4.90 14.06 28.02
N SER A 62 3.65 14.15 28.49
CA SER A 62 3.36 14.57 29.87
C SER A 62 3.89 13.59 30.91
N LEU A 63 3.74 12.28 30.68
CA LEU A 63 4.30 11.25 31.55
C LEU A 63 5.82 11.28 31.54
N SER A 64 6.43 11.46 30.35
CA SER A 64 7.88 11.52 30.18
C SER A 64 8.51 12.74 30.87
N SER A 65 7.85 13.89 30.85
CA SER A 65 8.35 15.13 31.46
C SER A 65 7.98 15.28 32.94
N HIS A 66 7.10 14.43 33.48
CA HIS A 66 6.64 14.56 34.85
C HIS A 66 7.77 14.22 35.84
N PRO A 67 8.03 15.06 36.87
CA PRO A 67 9.23 14.92 37.73
C PRO A 67 9.28 13.62 38.55
N VAL A 68 8.11 13.07 38.88
CA VAL A 68 7.96 11.84 39.68
C VAL A 68 7.52 10.65 38.83
N LEU A 69 6.37 10.73 38.15
CA LEU A 69 5.79 9.62 37.37
C LEU A 69 6.74 9.02 36.31
N SER A 70 7.58 9.83 35.65
CA SER A 70 8.57 9.34 34.68
C SER A 70 9.55 8.31 35.23
N LYS A 71 9.77 8.30 36.56
CA LYS A 71 10.64 7.33 37.25
C LYS A 71 9.90 6.09 37.73
N LEU A 72 8.57 6.12 37.70
CA LEU A 72 7.70 5.04 38.18
C LEU A 72 7.16 4.19 37.04
N VAL A 73 7.34 4.62 35.78
CA VAL A 73 6.84 3.92 34.60
C VAL A 73 7.93 3.76 33.55
N HIS A 74 7.82 2.71 32.75
CA HIS A 74 8.60 2.52 31.54
C HIS A 74 7.68 2.78 30.35
N LEU A 75 7.92 3.87 29.62
CA LEU A 75 7.11 4.25 28.47
C LEU A 75 7.47 3.38 27.27
N LEU A 76 6.43 2.88 26.57
CA LEU A 76 6.62 2.14 25.34
C LEU A 76 6.87 3.11 24.17
N PRO A 77 7.76 2.75 23.22
CA PRO A 77 7.95 3.51 22.00
C PRO A 77 6.63 3.73 21.26
N LYS A 78 6.46 4.93 20.71
CA LYS A 78 5.24 5.32 20.00
C LYS A 78 4.84 4.35 18.88
N PRO A 79 5.77 3.80 18.07
CA PRO A 79 5.41 2.84 17.02
C PRO A 79 4.92 1.50 17.54
N SER A 80 5.19 1.13 18.80
CA SER A 80 4.76 -0.15 19.36
C SER A 80 3.35 -0.11 19.96
N TRP A 81 2.63 1.01 19.88
CA TRP A 81 1.26 1.09 20.37
C TRP A 81 0.31 0.26 19.51
N HIS A 82 -0.22 -0.80 20.12
CA HIS A 82 -1.17 -1.71 19.49
C HIS A 82 -2.22 -2.15 20.50
N MET A 83 -3.32 -2.68 19.98
CA MET A 83 -4.26 -3.48 20.74
C MET A 83 -3.99 -4.95 20.46
N THR A 84 -3.83 -5.74 21.52
CA THR A 84 -3.79 -7.20 21.37
C THR A 84 -5.19 -7.74 21.12
N VAL A 85 -5.33 -8.51 20.04
CA VAL A 85 -6.57 -9.21 19.69
C VAL A 85 -6.58 -10.58 20.32
N VAL A 86 -5.52 -11.36 20.20
CA VAL A 86 -5.36 -12.65 20.90
C VAL A 86 -3.90 -12.81 21.30
N ASP A 87 -3.67 -13.11 22.58
CA ASP A 87 -2.34 -13.46 23.08
C ASP A 87 -1.88 -14.78 22.43
N GLY A 88 -0.65 -14.79 21.92
CA GLY A 88 -0.04 -16.01 21.40
C GLY A 88 0.72 -16.77 22.48
N VAL A 89 1.70 -17.56 22.04
CA VAL A 89 2.52 -18.38 22.94
C VAL A 89 3.78 -17.64 23.38
N ARG A 90 4.25 -17.95 24.59
CA ARG A 90 5.45 -17.37 25.21
C ARG A 90 6.31 -18.49 25.77
N ASP A 91 7.63 -18.34 25.63
CA ASP A 91 8.61 -19.35 26.06
C ASP A 91 8.59 -19.60 27.58
N THR A 92 8.22 -18.59 28.37
CA THR A 92 8.18 -18.66 29.84
C THR A 92 6.83 -19.11 30.41
N GLU A 93 5.76 -19.12 29.62
CA GLU A 93 4.39 -19.39 30.09
C GLU A 93 3.77 -20.59 29.37
N CYS A 94 4.11 -21.80 29.80
CA CYS A 94 3.63 -23.07 29.22
C CYS A 94 2.51 -23.75 30.04
N GLU A 95 1.72 -22.97 30.78
CA GLU A 95 0.62 -23.50 31.59
C GLU A 95 -0.56 -23.98 30.72
N PRO A 96 -1.37 -24.95 31.20
CA PRO A 96 -2.55 -25.43 30.47
C PRO A 96 -3.50 -24.29 30.09
N GLY A 97 -3.83 -24.20 28.80
CA GLY A 97 -4.70 -23.14 28.25
C GLY A 97 -3.96 -21.90 27.75
N MET A 98 -2.64 -21.81 27.93
CA MET A 98 -1.79 -20.76 27.35
C MET A 98 -1.05 -21.22 26.09
N TRP A 99 -1.16 -22.50 25.74
CA TRP A 99 -0.56 -23.12 24.56
C TRP A 99 -1.55 -24.05 23.84
N PRO A 100 -1.39 -24.24 22.52
CA PRO A 100 -2.08 -25.29 21.78
C PRO A 100 -1.71 -26.69 22.32
N PRO A 101 -2.70 -27.59 22.50
CA PRO A 101 -2.44 -28.94 23.01
C PRO A 101 -1.40 -29.69 22.16
N GLY A 102 -0.35 -30.20 22.80
CA GLY A 102 0.71 -30.98 22.16
C GLY A 102 1.86 -30.15 21.57
N MET A 103 1.79 -28.81 21.65
CA MET A 103 2.86 -27.90 21.19
C MET A 103 3.72 -27.34 22.33
N GLU A 104 3.40 -27.65 23.59
CA GLU A 104 4.00 -27.03 24.78
C GLU A 104 5.49 -27.36 24.97
N LYS A 105 6.00 -28.33 24.20
CA LYS A 105 7.40 -28.78 24.21
C LYS A 105 8.15 -28.41 22.93
N LEU A 106 7.48 -27.81 21.95
CA LEU A 106 8.12 -27.42 20.70
C LEU A 106 8.96 -26.14 20.90
N PRO A 107 10.07 -25.99 20.18
CA PRO A 107 10.75 -24.71 20.06
C PRO A 107 9.78 -23.60 19.59
N LEU A 108 9.93 -22.40 20.15
CA LEU A 108 9.02 -21.27 19.89
C LEU A 108 8.96 -20.89 18.39
N ASP A 109 10.08 -20.99 17.66
CA ASP A 109 10.17 -20.73 16.23
C ASP A 109 9.37 -21.73 15.39
N GLU A 110 9.44 -23.02 15.75
CA GLU A 110 8.67 -24.08 15.10
C GLU A 110 7.16 -23.90 15.36
N CYS A 111 6.78 -23.60 16.61
CA CYS A 111 5.39 -23.31 16.96
C CYS A 111 4.88 -22.06 16.20
N THR A 112 5.67 -20.98 16.18
CA THR A 112 5.33 -19.76 15.45
C THR A 112 5.09 -20.01 13.97
N ARG A 113 5.93 -20.83 13.33
CA ARG A 113 5.77 -21.20 11.91
C ARG A 113 4.47 -21.96 11.65
N GLU A 114 4.10 -22.87 12.54
CA GLU A 114 2.85 -23.63 12.40
C GLU A 114 1.62 -22.73 12.61
N LEU A 115 1.61 -21.91 13.67
CA LEU A 115 0.53 -20.97 13.96
C LEU A 115 0.37 -19.94 12.83
N SER A 116 1.48 -19.41 12.31
CA SER A 116 1.50 -18.51 11.16
C SER A 116 0.85 -19.15 9.92
N THR A 117 1.12 -20.44 9.67
CA THR A 117 0.52 -21.19 8.55
C THR A 117 -0.99 -21.36 8.73
N LYS A 118 -1.45 -21.67 9.94
CA LYS A 118 -2.89 -21.77 10.27
C LYS A 118 -3.60 -20.44 10.07
N LEU A 119 -3.03 -19.34 10.57
CA LEU A 119 -3.60 -18.01 10.42
C LEU A 119 -3.66 -17.55 8.96
N ARG A 120 -2.66 -17.87 8.13
CA ARG A 120 -2.70 -17.56 6.68
C ARG A 120 -3.92 -18.17 5.97
N ALA A 121 -4.36 -19.35 6.37
CA ALA A 121 -5.52 -20.01 5.77
C ALA A 121 -6.82 -19.28 6.15
N VAL A 122 -6.87 -18.71 7.34
CA VAL A 122 -8.08 -18.08 7.92
C VAL A 122 -8.29 -16.65 7.43
N GLY A 123 -7.26 -15.94 6.98
CA GLY A 123 -7.41 -14.55 6.52
C GLY A 123 -8.43 -14.34 5.40
N LEU A 124 -8.48 -15.23 4.40
CA LEU A 124 -9.50 -15.16 3.35
C LEU A 124 -10.92 -15.49 3.84
N GLU A 125 -11.04 -16.25 4.93
CA GLU A 125 -12.33 -16.63 5.52
C GLU A 125 -12.88 -15.51 6.41
N LEU A 126 -12.01 -14.80 7.14
CA LEU A 126 -12.40 -13.67 7.98
C LEU A 126 -13.14 -12.59 7.19
N GLU A 127 -12.74 -12.32 5.95
CA GLU A 127 -13.45 -11.32 5.14
C GLU A 127 -14.82 -11.80 4.67
N LYS A 128 -14.93 -13.08 4.28
CA LYS A 128 -16.22 -13.71 3.95
C LYS A 128 -17.19 -13.71 5.14
N GLU A 129 -16.66 -13.85 6.35
CA GLU A 129 -17.41 -13.82 7.60
C GLU A 129 -17.73 -12.37 8.09
N GLY A 130 -17.25 -11.33 7.38
CA GLY A 130 -17.44 -9.93 7.76
C GLY A 130 -16.59 -9.49 8.95
N LEU A 131 -15.52 -10.22 9.25
CA LEU A 131 -14.58 -9.99 10.35
C LEU A 131 -13.30 -9.25 9.91
N ALA A 132 -13.20 -8.82 8.65
CA ALA A 132 -12.11 -8.01 8.13
C ALA A 132 -12.17 -6.54 8.62
N PRO A 133 -11.04 -5.80 8.60
CA PRO A 133 -11.01 -4.36 8.88
C PRO A 133 -11.83 -3.54 7.86
N PRO A 134 -12.18 -2.27 8.17
CA PRO A 134 -11.76 -1.48 9.34
C PRO A 134 -12.46 -1.93 10.63
N TYR A 135 -11.77 -1.83 11.77
CA TYR A 135 -12.35 -2.09 13.09
C TYR A 135 -12.62 -0.77 13.81
N LYS A 136 -13.89 -0.47 14.07
CA LYS A 136 -14.27 0.80 14.67
C LYS A 136 -14.21 0.71 16.19
N MET A 137 -13.32 1.49 16.78
CA MET A 137 -13.06 1.49 18.21
C MET A 137 -13.41 2.84 18.83
N ARG A 138 -13.67 2.86 20.13
CA ARG A 138 -13.77 4.08 20.93
C ARG A 138 -13.00 3.94 22.23
N VAL A 139 -12.44 5.05 22.70
CA VAL A 139 -11.78 5.10 24.02
C VAL A 139 -12.81 5.26 25.12
N ARG A 140 -12.83 4.31 26.06
CA ARG A 140 -13.68 4.34 27.25
C ARG A 140 -13.01 5.16 28.37
N GLY A 141 -11.70 5.01 28.51
CA GLY A 141 -10.95 5.65 29.58
C GLY A 141 -9.54 5.11 29.70
N PHE A 142 -8.98 5.24 30.89
CA PHE A 142 -7.73 4.61 31.26
C PHE A 142 -8.01 3.36 32.09
N ASP A 143 -7.13 2.38 31.96
CA ASP A 143 -7.16 1.22 32.84
C ASP A 143 -6.90 1.63 34.30
N PRO A 144 -7.12 0.74 35.27
CA PRO A 144 -6.84 1.03 36.68
C PRO A 144 -5.36 1.31 36.98
N ALA A 145 -4.47 1.23 36.00
CA ALA A 145 -3.03 1.35 36.11
C ALA A 145 -2.40 0.47 37.21
N VAL A 146 -2.73 -0.82 37.17
CA VAL A 146 -2.24 -1.83 38.12
C VAL A 146 -0.97 -2.51 37.61
N ILE A 147 -0.88 -2.78 36.30
CA ILE A 147 0.26 -3.43 35.63
C ILE A 147 0.98 -2.46 34.71
N GLY A 148 0.23 -1.72 33.91
CA GLY A 148 0.73 -0.68 33.00
C GLY A 148 -0.14 0.56 33.03
N ILE A 149 0.11 1.50 32.12
CA ILE A 149 -0.85 2.54 31.77
C ILE A 149 -1.40 2.15 30.41
N GLY A 150 -2.68 1.78 30.39
CA GLY A 150 -3.41 1.39 29.19
C GLY A 150 -4.57 2.33 28.89
N LEU A 151 -4.86 2.55 27.61
CA LEU A 151 -6.14 3.11 27.18
C LEU A 151 -7.14 1.97 27.05
N GLU A 152 -8.18 1.97 27.87
CA GLU A 152 -9.31 1.05 27.72
C GLU A 152 -10.10 1.44 26.47
N ILE A 153 -10.27 0.49 25.56
CA ILE A 153 -11.02 0.67 24.33
C ILE A 153 -12.08 -0.42 24.20
N GLU A 154 -13.09 -0.15 23.39
CA GLU A 154 -14.17 -1.09 23.08
C GLU A 154 -14.68 -0.81 21.67
N GLY A 155 -15.46 -1.73 21.11
CA GLY A 155 -16.13 -1.50 19.84
C GLY A 155 -16.97 -0.21 19.89
N ALA A 156 -16.92 0.58 18.81
CA ALA A 156 -17.64 1.86 18.74
C ALA A 156 -19.16 1.68 18.95
N SER A 157 -19.70 0.50 18.62
CA SER A 157 -21.07 0.08 18.91
C SER A 157 -21.12 -1.32 19.54
N PRO A 158 -22.25 -1.72 20.17
CA PRO A 158 -22.44 -3.08 20.68
C PRO A 158 -22.27 -4.18 19.62
N GLU A 159 -22.66 -3.89 18.37
CA GLU A 159 -22.50 -4.79 17.23
C GLU A 159 -21.04 -4.97 16.86
N GLU A 160 -20.26 -3.88 16.89
CA GLU A 160 -18.83 -3.89 16.60
C GLU A 160 -18.04 -4.59 17.71
N GLU A 161 -18.41 -4.38 18.97
CA GLU A 161 -17.87 -5.15 20.10
C GLU A 161 -18.13 -6.65 19.91
N LYS A 162 -19.37 -7.04 19.57
CA LYS A 162 -19.71 -8.44 19.26
C LYS A 162 -18.95 -8.98 18.04
N ARG A 163 -18.63 -8.13 17.06
CA ARG A 163 -17.82 -8.48 15.89
C ARG A 163 -16.38 -8.78 16.29
N LEU A 164 -15.77 -7.97 17.16
CA LEU A 164 -14.42 -8.18 17.69
C LEU A 164 -14.33 -9.42 18.58
N ARG A 165 -15.37 -9.71 19.37
CA ARG A 165 -15.44 -10.98 20.15
C ARG A 165 -15.45 -12.20 19.23
N ARG A 166 -16.24 -12.17 18.16
CA ARG A 166 -16.25 -13.24 17.14
C ARG A 166 -14.92 -13.34 16.40
N LEU A 167 -14.26 -12.22 16.11
CA LEU A 167 -12.90 -12.22 15.56
C LEU A 167 -11.94 -12.96 16.49
N ARG A 168 -11.97 -12.65 17.79
CA ARG A 168 -11.16 -13.36 18.79
C ARG A 168 -11.46 -14.86 18.81
N ASP A 169 -12.73 -15.24 18.81
CA ASP A 169 -13.13 -16.65 18.76
C ASP A 169 -12.51 -17.35 17.55
N ARG A 170 -12.64 -16.76 16.36
CA ARG A 170 -12.13 -17.34 15.11
C ARG A 170 -10.61 -17.48 15.13
N ILE A 171 -9.89 -16.48 15.63
CA ILE A 171 -8.43 -16.51 15.74
C ILE A 171 -7.99 -17.54 16.78
N SER A 172 -8.60 -17.59 17.96
CA SER A 172 -8.29 -18.58 18.99
C SER A 172 -8.57 -20.02 18.52
N ASP A 173 -9.67 -20.24 17.78
CA ASP A 173 -9.97 -21.54 17.19
C ASP A 173 -8.93 -21.96 16.15
N ALA A 174 -8.41 -21.00 15.37
CA ALA A 174 -7.33 -21.24 14.41
C ALA A 174 -5.98 -21.54 15.09
N LEU A 175 -5.69 -20.86 16.20
CA LEU A 175 -4.50 -21.10 17.02
C LEU A 175 -4.61 -22.44 17.79
N GLY A 176 -5.82 -22.88 18.09
CA GLY A 176 -6.11 -24.14 18.77
C GLY A 176 -6.11 -24.05 20.30
N PHE A 177 -6.19 -22.84 20.87
CA PHE A 177 -6.32 -22.63 22.32
C PHE A 177 -7.02 -21.31 22.63
N ARG A 178 -7.55 -21.19 23.86
CA ARG A 178 -8.20 -19.99 24.39
C ARG A 178 -7.66 -19.73 25.79
N ALA A 179 -7.11 -18.53 26.01
CA ALA A 179 -6.63 -18.12 27.33
C ALA A 179 -7.78 -18.11 28.37
N PRO A 180 -7.50 -18.29 29.68
CA PRO A 180 -8.55 -18.32 30.71
C PRO A 180 -9.44 -17.07 30.77
N ASN A 181 -8.89 -15.93 30.35
CA ASN A 181 -9.59 -14.65 30.29
C ASN A 181 -10.24 -14.37 28.91
N HIS A 182 -10.36 -15.36 28.02
CA HIS A 182 -10.79 -15.15 26.63
C HIS A 182 -12.14 -14.41 26.53
N GLU A 183 -13.12 -14.83 27.35
CA GLU A 183 -14.47 -14.25 27.42
C GLU A 183 -14.52 -12.89 28.12
N THR A 184 -13.61 -12.65 29.07
CA THR A 184 -13.61 -11.46 29.94
C THR A 184 -12.57 -10.42 29.56
N TYR A 185 -11.85 -10.64 28.45
CA TYR A 185 -10.73 -9.80 28.03
C TYR A 185 -11.15 -8.35 27.80
N GLY A 186 -10.48 -7.40 28.46
CA GLY A 186 -10.65 -5.97 28.21
C GLY A 186 -9.71 -5.53 27.09
N PHE A 187 -10.24 -5.00 25.99
CA PHE A 187 -9.40 -4.43 24.94
C PHE A 187 -8.72 -3.16 25.46
N HIS A 188 -7.41 -3.07 25.23
CA HIS A 188 -6.65 -1.93 25.65
C HIS A 188 -5.44 -1.70 24.74
N ILE A 189 -4.94 -0.47 24.72
CA ILE A 189 -3.66 -0.10 24.11
C ILE A 189 -2.69 0.24 25.23
N THR A 190 -1.64 -0.57 25.39
CA THR A 190 -0.62 -0.33 26.41
C THR A 190 0.31 0.79 25.97
N MET A 191 0.50 1.80 26.83
CA MET A 191 1.41 2.93 26.58
C MET A 191 2.62 2.93 27.52
N ALA A 192 2.50 2.30 28.69
CA ALA A 192 3.59 2.19 29.65
C ALA A 192 3.42 0.95 30.54
N TYR A 193 4.51 0.50 31.15
CA TYR A 193 4.50 -0.48 32.25
C TYR A 193 4.88 0.19 33.57
N LEU A 194 4.31 -0.26 34.69
CA LEU A 194 4.68 0.25 36.01
C LEU A 194 6.00 -0.38 36.46
N MET A 195 6.98 0.47 36.77
CA MET A 195 8.23 0.07 37.42
C MET A 195 8.11 -0.01 38.95
N ARG A 196 7.17 0.76 39.51
CA ARG A 196 6.83 0.82 40.93
C ARG A 196 5.32 1.02 41.07
N HIS A 197 4.77 0.57 42.19
CA HIS A 197 3.37 0.86 42.52
C HIS A 197 3.14 2.36 42.64
N ILE A 198 2.03 2.85 42.09
CA ILE A 198 1.66 4.28 42.10
C ILE A 198 0.49 4.43 43.07
N ASP A 199 0.79 4.87 44.30
CA ASP A 199 -0.18 5.04 45.38
C ASP A 199 -0.16 6.48 45.94
N GLY A 200 -1.16 6.85 46.74
CA GLY A 200 -1.23 8.15 47.43
C GLY A 200 -1.15 9.36 46.50
N GLU A 201 -0.32 10.35 46.85
CA GLU A 201 -0.16 11.59 46.08
C GLU A 201 0.29 11.35 44.61
N ASN A 202 1.06 10.29 44.37
CA ASN A 202 1.47 9.91 43.01
C ASN A 202 0.30 9.38 42.21
N ARG A 203 -0.65 8.69 42.86
CA ARG A 203 -1.89 8.25 42.21
C ARG A 203 -2.78 9.43 41.86
N ASP A 204 -2.89 10.41 42.76
CA ASP A 204 -3.63 11.64 42.50
C ASP A 204 -3.00 12.45 41.36
N ALA A 205 -1.66 12.49 41.30
CA ALA A 205 -0.93 13.11 40.19
C ALA A 205 -1.21 12.40 38.86
N LEU A 206 -1.18 11.07 38.84
CA LEU A 206 -1.51 10.28 37.64
C LEU A 206 -2.95 10.52 37.19
N ASN A 207 -3.91 10.51 38.12
CA ASN A 207 -5.31 10.79 37.84
C ASN A 207 -5.51 12.21 37.25
N ARG A 208 -4.75 13.21 37.70
CA ARG A 208 -4.77 14.57 37.11
C ARG A 208 -4.26 14.57 35.67
N VAL A 209 -3.17 13.85 35.39
CA VAL A 209 -2.65 13.69 34.02
C VAL A 209 -3.68 13.00 33.13
N PHE A 210 -4.33 11.94 33.62
CA PHE A 210 -5.41 11.26 32.90
C PHE A 210 -6.59 12.21 32.62
N ALA A 211 -7.07 12.93 33.62
CA ALA A 211 -8.18 13.88 33.46
C ALA A 211 -7.86 15.00 32.46
N GLN A 212 -6.60 15.44 32.40
CA GLN A 212 -6.14 16.45 31.44
C GLN A 212 -6.19 15.96 29.99
N HIS A 213 -5.80 14.71 29.73
CA HIS A 213 -5.67 14.18 28.37
C HIS A 213 -6.89 13.40 27.87
N LEU A 214 -7.72 12.89 28.78
CA LEU A 214 -8.89 12.07 28.44
C LEU A 214 -9.84 12.74 27.42
N PRO A 215 -10.19 14.05 27.52
CA PRO A 215 -11.09 14.69 26.56
C PRO A 215 -10.55 14.70 25.12
N ALA A 216 -9.22 14.75 24.93
CA ALA A 216 -8.62 14.69 23.60
C ALA A 216 -8.61 13.26 23.03
N LEU A 217 -8.65 12.26 23.91
CA LEU A 217 -8.58 10.83 23.58
C LEU A 217 -9.96 10.18 23.41
N GLN A 218 -11.03 10.77 23.94
CA GLN A 218 -12.42 10.29 23.78
C GLN A 218 -12.93 10.51 22.35
N ARG A 219 -12.40 9.73 21.42
CA ARG A 219 -12.76 9.75 20.00
C ARG A 219 -13.02 8.34 19.51
N GLU A 220 -13.87 8.24 18.50
CA GLU A 220 -13.93 7.06 17.65
C GLU A 220 -12.74 7.06 16.69
N PHE A 221 -12.20 5.89 16.43
CA PHE A 221 -11.06 5.70 15.54
C PHE A 221 -11.12 4.32 14.88
N ASP A 222 -10.44 4.21 13.73
CA ASP A 222 -10.26 2.93 13.06
C ASP A 222 -8.94 2.31 13.53
N LEU A 223 -9.00 1.05 13.95
CA LEU A 223 -7.82 0.28 14.31
C LEU A 223 -7.22 -0.37 13.04
N GLY A 224 -5.91 -0.57 13.04
CA GLY A 224 -5.18 -1.18 11.94
C GLY A 224 -5.63 -2.61 11.63
N SER A 225 -5.09 -3.15 10.54
CA SER A 225 -5.34 -4.54 10.16
C SER A 225 -4.77 -5.53 11.19
N LEU A 226 -5.35 -6.73 11.21
CA LEU A 226 -4.88 -7.81 12.06
C LEU A 226 -3.51 -8.33 11.60
N GLU A 227 -2.56 -8.45 12.52
CA GLU A 227 -1.21 -8.92 12.25
C GLU A 227 -0.77 -9.98 13.25
N PHE A 228 -0.07 -11.01 12.77
CA PHE A 228 0.57 -12.01 13.63
C PHE A 228 2.06 -11.69 13.76
N CYS A 229 2.48 -11.34 14.97
CA CYS A 229 3.79 -10.79 15.28
C CYS A 229 4.56 -11.71 16.23
N THR A 230 5.89 -11.73 16.09
CA THR A 230 6.84 -12.23 17.09
C THR A 230 7.47 -11.08 17.82
N PHE A 231 7.91 -11.31 19.04
CA PHE A 231 8.65 -10.35 19.82
C PHE A 231 9.76 -11.06 20.60
N GLU A 232 10.92 -10.43 20.74
CA GLU A 232 12.02 -10.90 21.59
C GLU A 232 11.98 -10.25 22.98
N ASP A 233 11.30 -9.11 23.08
CA ASP A 233 11.06 -8.34 24.29
C ASP A 233 9.68 -7.67 24.23
N ILE A 234 9.25 -7.06 25.32
CA ILE A 234 7.92 -6.43 25.41
C ILE A 234 7.83 -5.04 24.74
N ILE A 235 8.91 -4.58 24.11
CA ILE A 235 9.01 -3.25 23.49
C ILE A 235 8.86 -3.35 21.97
N THR A 236 9.36 -4.43 21.38
CA THR A 236 9.49 -4.61 19.95
C THR A 236 8.64 -5.77 19.44
N THR A 237 7.77 -5.50 18.48
CA THR A 237 7.02 -6.53 17.76
C THR A 237 7.41 -6.52 16.28
N SER A 238 7.70 -7.69 15.72
CA SER A 238 8.05 -7.88 14.32
C SER A 238 7.01 -8.80 13.64
N PRO A 239 6.43 -8.40 12.50
CA PRO A 239 5.47 -9.24 11.79
C PRO A 239 6.14 -10.53 11.27
N THR A 240 5.48 -11.67 11.50
CA THR A 240 5.99 -13.00 11.09
C THR A 240 5.71 -13.33 9.63
N LEU A 241 4.74 -12.63 9.03
CA LEU A 241 4.31 -12.83 7.66
C LEU A 241 4.99 -11.81 6.75
N PRO A 242 5.63 -12.21 5.62
CA PRO A 242 6.03 -11.26 4.59
C PRO A 242 4.79 -10.48 4.13
N LYS A 243 4.91 -9.15 3.98
CA LYS A 243 3.78 -8.24 3.71
C LYS A 243 2.90 -8.65 2.53
N SER A 244 3.40 -9.38 1.53
CA SER A 244 2.59 -9.93 0.42
C SER A 244 1.61 -11.03 0.81
N SER A 245 1.76 -11.59 2.00
CA SER A 245 1.00 -12.73 2.54
C SER A 245 0.49 -12.50 3.96
N SER A 246 0.59 -11.27 4.45
CA SER A 246 -0.05 -10.83 5.69
C SER A 246 -1.57 -10.88 5.52
N LEU A 247 -2.28 -10.99 6.65
CA LEU A 247 -3.74 -10.93 6.67
C LEU A 247 -4.23 -9.60 6.05
N SER A 248 -3.52 -8.49 6.29
CA SER A 248 -3.78 -7.19 5.66
C SER A 248 -3.74 -7.25 4.12
N ALA A 249 -2.73 -7.88 3.53
CA ALA A 249 -2.63 -8.02 2.08
C ALA A 249 -3.65 -9.00 1.49
N GLN A 250 -4.01 -10.05 2.24
CA GLN A 250 -5.11 -10.95 1.86
C GLN A 250 -6.44 -10.20 1.83
N PHE A 251 -6.69 -9.33 2.82
CA PHE A 251 -7.90 -8.52 2.88
C PHE A 251 -8.00 -7.54 1.71
N GLN A 252 -6.91 -6.81 1.43
CA GLN A 252 -6.87 -5.90 0.29
C GLN A 252 -7.10 -6.61 -1.05
N ARG A 253 -6.55 -7.83 -1.21
CA ARG A 253 -6.72 -8.61 -2.44
C ARG A 253 -8.16 -9.12 -2.61
N TYR A 254 -8.76 -9.68 -1.57
CA TYR A 254 -10.15 -10.15 -1.63
C TYR A 254 -11.13 -8.99 -1.83
N ARG A 255 -10.92 -7.84 -1.17
CA ARG A 255 -11.72 -6.63 -1.40
C ARG A 255 -11.65 -6.16 -2.85
N ARG A 256 -10.44 -6.11 -3.44
CA ARG A 256 -10.26 -5.77 -4.85
C ARG A 256 -10.96 -6.76 -5.77
N ASP A 257 -10.87 -8.05 -5.48
CA ASP A 257 -11.47 -9.11 -6.29
C ASP A 257 -13.01 -9.14 -6.14
N ASN A 258 -13.62 -8.59 -5.06
CA ASN A 258 -15.09 -8.50 -4.86
C ASN A 258 -15.69 -7.09 -5.10
N GLU A 259 -14.89 -6.03 -5.12
CA GLU A 259 -15.31 -4.71 -5.63
C GLU A 259 -15.60 -4.77 -7.15
N GLU A 260 -14.95 -5.69 -7.88
CA GLU A 260 -15.33 -6.02 -9.27
C GLU A 260 -16.78 -6.57 -9.38
N ASP A 261 -17.29 -7.30 -8.38
CA ASP A 261 -18.68 -7.80 -8.36
C ASP A 261 -19.68 -6.74 -7.86
N SER A 262 -19.26 -5.88 -6.94
CA SER A 262 -20.10 -4.81 -6.37
C SER A 262 -20.30 -3.66 -7.37
N THR A 263 -19.28 -3.36 -8.16
CA THR A 263 -19.37 -2.39 -9.28
C THR A 263 -20.31 -2.88 -10.36
N LEU A 264 -20.40 -4.19 -10.62
CA LEU A 264 -21.39 -4.83 -11.50
C LEU A 264 -22.83 -4.65 -10.99
N ALA A 265 -23.07 -4.77 -9.68
CA ALA A 265 -24.39 -4.56 -9.07
C ALA A 265 -24.84 -3.08 -9.06
N LEU A 266 -23.91 -2.15 -8.78
CA LEU A 266 -24.12 -0.70 -8.90
C LEU A 266 -24.32 -0.28 -10.36
N LEU A 267 -23.64 -0.92 -11.31
CA LEU A 267 -23.86 -0.78 -12.76
C LEU A 267 -25.27 -1.19 -13.17
N HIS A 268 -25.81 -2.29 -12.64
CA HIS A 268 -27.18 -2.72 -12.92
C HIS A 268 -28.23 -1.74 -12.36
N GLN A 269 -28.00 -1.18 -11.18
CA GLN A 269 -28.90 -0.22 -10.55
C GLN A 269 -28.83 1.17 -11.23
N HIS A 270 -27.64 1.60 -11.65
CA HIS A 270 -27.45 2.82 -12.45
C HIS A 270 -27.97 2.66 -13.88
N LEU A 271 -27.82 1.49 -14.54
CA LEU A 271 -28.46 1.20 -15.83
C LEU A 271 -29.99 1.23 -15.73
N ALA A 272 -30.58 0.71 -14.65
CA ALA A 272 -32.03 0.75 -14.45
C ALA A 272 -32.55 2.19 -14.26
N ILE A 273 -31.83 3.03 -13.51
CA ILE A 273 -32.16 4.45 -13.34
C ILE A 273 -31.95 5.23 -14.65
N LEU A 274 -30.91 4.90 -15.43
CA LEU A 274 -30.66 5.51 -16.74
C LEU A 274 -31.72 5.10 -17.78
N LEU A 275 -32.17 3.84 -17.78
CA LEU A 275 -33.19 3.33 -18.70
C LEU A 275 -34.60 3.89 -18.38
N LEU A 276 -34.92 4.08 -17.10
CA LEU A 276 -36.13 4.80 -16.68
C LEU A 276 -36.06 6.30 -17.02
N SER A 277 -34.87 6.90 -16.97
CA SER A 277 -34.64 8.32 -17.34
C SER A 277 -34.68 8.57 -18.86
N ILE A 278 -34.46 7.53 -19.68
CA ILE A 278 -34.54 7.60 -21.15
C ILE A 278 -35.97 7.39 -21.66
N THR A 279 -36.85 6.76 -20.87
CA THR A 279 -38.25 6.47 -21.28
C THR A 279 -39.27 7.49 -20.79
N MET A 280 -38.97 8.33 -19.80
CA MET A 280 -39.84 9.43 -19.40
C MET A 280 -39.06 10.74 -19.35
N GLY A 281 -39.50 11.72 -20.16
CA GLY A 281 -38.94 13.07 -20.18
C GLY A 281 -38.93 13.69 -18.80
N ARG A 282 -37.78 14.30 -18.47
CA ARG A 282 -37.47 14.98 -17.20
C ARG A 282 -38.61 15.90 -16.72
N PRO A 283 -38.76 16.01 -15.40
CA PRO A 283 -38.55 17.31 -14.77
C PRO A 283 -37.40 17.28 -13.76
N SER A 284 -36.94 18.50 -13.50
CA SER A 284 -35.88 18.95 -12.61
C SER A 284 -36.05 18.48 -11.16
N GLU A 285 -35.03 17.85 -10.61
CA GLU A 285 -34.54 18.01 -9.23
C GLU A 285 -33.15 17.34 -9.17
N ASP A 286 -32.12 18.12 -8.84
CA ASP A 286 -30.75 17.60 -8.70
C ASP A 286 -30.68 16.70 -7.45
N PRO A 287 -30.14 15.46 -7.54
CA PRO A 287 -29.87 14.68 -6.34
C PRO A 287 -28.69 15.32 -5.59
N PRO A 288 -28.67 15.23 -4.25
CA PRO A 288 -27.60 15.83 -3.46
C PRO A 288 -26.25 15.18 -3.81
N VAL A 289 -25.26 16.02 -4.08
CA VAL A 289 -23.87 15.62 -4.28
C VAL A 289 -23.39 14.92 -3.01
N GLU A 290 -23.28 13.60 -3.06
CA GLU A 290 -22.60 12.83 -2.02
C GLU A 290 -21.11 13.17 -2.09
N THR A 291 -20.69 14.00 -1.14
CA THR A 291 -19.29 14.40 -0.97
C THR A 291 -18.47 13.17 -0.61
N LEU A 292 -17.75 12.63 -1.60
CA LEU A 292 -16.69 11.67 -1.39
C LEU A 292 -15.75 12.23 -0.30
N LYS A 293 -15.78 11.59 0.88
CA LYS A 293 -14.86 11.89 1.97
C LYS A 293 -13.44 11.61 1.49
N PRO A 294 -12.47 12.50 1.75
CA PRO A 294 -11.09 12.24 1.38
C PRO A 294 -10.61 11.01 2.17
N GLN A 295 -10.27 9.93 1.46
CA GLN A 295 -9.53 8.81 2.04
C GLN A 295 -8.20 9.37 2.57
N ALA A 296 -8.00 9.31 3.88
CA ALA A 296 -6.73 9.64 4.50
C ALA A 296 -5.71 8.57 4.08
N TYR A 297 -4.88 8.91 3.10
CA TYR A 297 -3.71 8.15 2.69
C TYR A 297 -2.68 8.23 3.82
N ASP A 298 -2.36 7.11 4.47
CA ASP A 298 -1.42 7.04 5.60
C ASP A 298 -0.02 7.51 5.16
N ILE A 299 0.35 8.71 5.62
CA ILE A 299 1.60 9.37 5.27
C ILE A 299 2.79 8.68 5.96
N SER A 300 2.57 7.93 7.05
CA SER A 300 3.61 7.23 7.80
C SER A 300 4.01 5.92 7.13
N ASP A 301 3.05 5.14 6.62
CA ASP A 301 3.33 3.96 5.79
C ASP A 301 4.05 4.32 4.49
N ALA A 302 3.70 5.47 3.90
CA ALA A 302 4.44 6.03 2.78
C ALA A 302 5.87 6.44 3.19
N GLN A 303 6.07 6.99 4.39
CA GLN A 303 7.38 7.41 4.91
C GLN A 303 8.29 6.23 5.27
N ASP A 304 7.77 5.14 5.83
CA ASP A 304 8.56 3.95 6.17
C ASP A 304 8.81 3.06 4.94
N ALA A 305 7.88 3.00 3.98
CA ALA A 305 8.14 2.43 2.66
C ALA A 305 9.18 3.24 1.88
N THR A 306 9.13 4.58 1.97
CA THR A 306 10.15 5.47 1.41
C THR A 306 11.51 5.24 2.08
N THR A 307 11.53 5.02 3.41
CA THR A 307 12.77 4.82 4.17
C THR A 307 13.39 3.43 3.91
N GLN A 308 12.59 2.37 3.80
CA GLN A 308 13.05 1.05 3.34
C GLN A 308 13.47 1.05 1.87
N GLU A 309 12.78 1.79 0.99
CA GLU A 309 13.20 1.96 -0.40
C GLU A 309 14.52 2.73 -0.53
N HIS A 310 14.82 3.63 0.41
CA HIS A 310 16.11 4.35 0.47
C HIS A 310 17.28 3.44 0.86
N ASP A 311 17.05 2.41 1.66
CA ASP A 311 18.08 1.49 2.15
C ASP A 311 18.33 0.25 1.25
N LEU A 312 17.49 0.03 0.23
CA LEU A 312 17.64 -1.08 -0.72
C LEU A 312 18.81 -0.85 -1.70
N THR A 313 19.79 -1.76 -1.70
CA THR A 313 20.84 -1.77 -2.73
C THR A 313 20.33 -2.32 -4.08
N PHE A 314 20.94 -1.88 -5.18
CA PHE A 314 20.53 -2.20 -6.56
C PHE A 314 20.30 -3.71 -6.80
N PHE A 315 21.22 -4.57 -6.38
CA PHE A 315 21.12 -6.01 -6.59
C PHE A 315 20.06 -6.67 -5.70
N GLN A 316 19.86 -6.15 -4.48
CA GLN A 316 18.79 -6.63 -3.59
C GLN A 316 17.42 -6.25 -4.16
N ALA A 317 17.27 -5.02 -4.66
CA ALA A 317 16.03 -4.54 -5.26
C ALA A 317 15.66 -5.32 -6.54
N LEU A 318 16.65 -5.67 -7.38
CA LEU A 318 16.44 -6.47 -8.60
C LEU A 318 15.97 -7.90 -8.28
N SER A 319 16.54 -8.50 -7.22
CA SER A 319 16.15 -9.85 -6.79
C SER A 319 14.80 -9.87 -6.07
N LEU A 320 14.39 -8.75 -5.45
CA LEU A 320 13.14 -8.64 -4.71
C LEU A 320 11.93 -8.37 -5.63
N TYR A 321 12.14 -7.65 -6.75
CA TYR A 321 11.08 -7.26 -7.70
C TYR A 321 11.33 -7.70 -9.16
N PRO A 322 11.69 -8.97 -9.43
CA PRO A 322 12.09 -9.41 -10.77
C PRO A 322 10.96 -9.30 -11.80
N THR A 323 9.72 -9.62 -11.41
CA THR A 323 8.55 -9.57 -12.30
C THR A 323 8.18 -8.13 -12.66
N GLY A 324 8.22 -7.20 -11.70
CA GLY A 324 7.91 -5.79 -11.93
C GLY A 324 8.92 -5.13 -12.87
N VAL A 325 10.22 -5.39 -12.64
CA VAL A 325 11.31 -4.92 -13.50
C VAL A 325 11.17 -5.49 -14.93
N CYS A 326 10.87 -6.78 -15.07
CA CYS A 326 10.69 -7.40 -16.38
C CYS A 326 9.54 -6.75 -17.19
N TRP A 327 8.39 -6.51 -16.56
CA TRP A 327 7.28 -5.83 -17.22
C TRP A 327 7.59 -4.37 -17.55
N SER A 328 8.32 -3.66 -16.69
CA SER A 328 8.75 -2.28 -16.94
C SER A 328 9.68 -2.19 -18.17
N ILE A 329 10.66 -3.10 -18.28
CA ILE A 329 11.55 -3.20 -19.43
C ILE A 329 10.76 -3.53 -20.71
N ALA A 330 9.81 -4.47 -20.64
CA ALA A 330 8.99 -4.85 -21.79
C ALA A 330 8.14 -3.68 -22.31
N MET A 331 7.50 -2.92 -21.41
CA MET A 331 6.69 -1.75 -21.80
C MET A 331 7.56 -0.60 -22.31
N SER A 332 8.74 -0.38 -21.71
CA SER A 332 9.68 0.66 -22.13
C SER A 332 10.27 0.41 -23.52
N THR A 333 10.37 -0.86 -23.94
CA THR A 333 10.87 -1.22 -25.28
C THR A 333 9.95 -0.70 -26.39
N ALA A 334 8.66 -0.45 -26.12
CA ALA A 334 7.75 0.17 -27.09
C ALA A 334 8.20 1.59 -27.50
N VAL A 335 8.98 2.28 -26.66
CA VAL A 335 9.53 3.62 -26.93
C VAL A 335 10.57 3.62 -28.05
N VAL A 336 11.18 2.47 -28.35
CA VAL A 336 12.11 2.33 -29.50
C VAL A 336 11.44 2.79 -30.80
N MET A 337 10.14 2.53 -30.95
CA MET A 337 9.39 2.91 -32.14
C MET A 337 9.20 4.43 -32.27
N GLU A 338 8.93 5.12 -31.16
CA GLU A 338 8.83 6.58 -31.18
C GLU A 338 10.20 7.21 -31.49
N GLY A 339 11.27 6.72 -30.87
CA GLY A 339 12.63 7.15 -31.20
C GLY A 339 12.98 6.94 -32.67
N TYR A 340 12.50 5.86 -33.28
CA TYR A 340 12.66 5.60 -34.71
C TYR A 340 11.91 6.64 -35.55
N ASP A 341 10.63 6.87 -35.28
CA ASP A 341 9.77 7.80 -36.03
C ASP A 341 10.29 9.23 -36.03
N THR A 342 10.66 9.73 -34.85
CA THR A 342 11.17 11.09 -34.65
C THR A 342 12.41 11.39 -35.49
N LYS A 343 13.21 10.37 -35.81
CA LYS A 343 14.38 10.52 -36.70
C LYS A 343 14.07 10.22 -38.17
N LEU A 344 13.11 9.36 -38.46
CA LEU A 344 12.81 8.87 -39.79
C LEU A 344 12.45 10.00 -40.76
N ILE A 345 11.45 10.84 -40.43
CA ILE A 345 10.95 11.87 -41.36
C ILE A 345 12.02 12.88 -41.74
N GLY A 346 12.74 13.42 -40.75
CA GLY A 346 13.79 14.41 -40.99
C GLY A 346 14.93 13.85 -41.86
N THR A 347 15.20 12.56 -41.75
CA THR A 347 16.25 11.90 -42.54
C THR A 347 15.78 11.49 -43.95
N LEU A 348 14.49 11.18 -44.12
CA LEU A 348 13.88 10.93 -45.44
C LEU A 348 13.92 12.16 -46.35
N PHE A 349 13.91 13.38 -45.81
CA PHE A 349 14.08 14.59 -46.62
C PHE A 349 15.41 14.65 -47.37
N ALA A 350 16.44 13.94 -46.89
CA ALA A 350 17.73 13.86 -47.55
C ALA A 350 17.83 12.71 -48.57
N GLN A 351 16.83 11.82 -48.64
CA GLN A 351 16.82 10.66 -49.54
C GLN A 351 16.44 11.10 -50.98
N PRO A 352 17.30 10.91 -52.00
CA PRO A 352 17.03 11.42 -53.35
C PRO A 352 15.78 10.82 -54.00
N THR A 353 15.48 9.55 -53.73
CA THR A 353 14.29 8.89 -54.27
C THR A 353 13.00 9.44 -53.65
N PHE A 354 13.03 9.83 -52.38
CA PHE A 354 11.90 10.47 -51.71
C PHE A 354 11.67 11.90 -52.22
N GLN A 355 12.75 12.66 -52.42
CA GLN A 355 12.70 13.98 -53.03
C GLN A 355 12.11 13.95 -54.46
N LYS A 356 12.48 12.95 -55.28
CA LYS A 356 11.93 12.79 -56.63
C LYS A 356 10.44 12.40 -56.64
N ALA A 357 9.99 11.65 -55.65
CA ALA A 357 8.61 11.17 -55.58
C ALA A 357 7.64 12.24 -55.05
N PHE A 358 8.07 13.06 -54.09
CA PHE A 358 7.19 13.99 -53.37
C PHE A 358 7.62 15.46 -53.45
N GLY A 359 8.82 15.76 -53.95
CA GLY A 359 9.35 17.12 -54.08
C GLY A 359 9.03 17.77 -55.43
N HIS A 360 9.33 19.07 -55.52
CA HIS A 360 9.25 19.84 -56.76
C HIS A 360 10.66 20.19 -57.24
N GLU A 361 10.82 20.39 -58.55
CA GLU A 361 12.12 20.74 -59.15
C GLU A 361 12.47 22.20 -58.85
N VAL A 362 13.59 22.44 -58.18
CA VAL A 362 14.07 23.78 -57.78
C VAL A 362 15.20 24.28 -58.70
N LYS A 363 16.02 23.35 -59.21
CA LYS A 363 17.04 23.55 -60.24
C LYS A 363 17.03 22.31 -61.15
N PRO A 364 17.54 22.39 -62.39
CA PRO A 364 17.57 21.25 -63.31
C PRO A 364 18.20 20.01 -62.64
N GLY A 365 17.40 18.98 -62.41
CA GLY A 365 17.83 17.73 -61.77
C GLY A 365 17.92 17.74 -60.24
N SER A 366 17.54 18.83 -59.55
CA SER A 366 17.46 18.88 -58.08
C SER A 366 16.01 19.03 -57.61
N TYR A 367 15.50 17.99 -56.97
CA TYR A 367 14.17 17.96 -56.38
C TYR A 367 14.27 18.28 -54.89
N GLN A 368 13.41 19.16 -54.39
CA GLN A 368 13.33 19.44 -52.96
C GLN A 368 11.87 19.54 -52.54
N ILE A 369 11.60 19.11 -51.30
CA ILE A 369 10.30 19.29 -50.67
C ILE A 369 10.23 20.74 -50.19
N SER A 370 9.09 21.41 -50.37
CA SER A 370 8.95 22.80 -49.95
C SER A 370 9.06 22.92 -48.43
N ALA A 371 9.59 24.05 -47.94
CA ALA A 371 9.76 24.29 -46.51
C ALA A 371 8.45 24.10 -45.69
N PRO A 372 7.27 24.55 -46.16
CA PRO A 372 6.02 24.30 -45.44
C PRO A 372 5.70 22.81 -45.26
N TRP A 373 5.96 21.99 -46.28
CA TRP A 373 5.72 20.54 -46.19
C TRP A 373 6.76 19.83 -45.32
N GLN A 374 8.01 20.29 -45.30
CA GLN A 374 9.02 19.73 -44.37
C GLN A 374 8.65 20.02 -42.91
N THR A 375 8.20 21.25 -42.62
CA THR A 375 7.73 21.64 -41.28
C THR A 375 6.44 20.92 -40.91
N GLY A 376 5.48 20.80 -41.85
CA GLY A 376 4.26 20.02 -41.68
C GLY A 376 4.59 18.59 -41.28
N LEU A 377 5.30 17.86 -42.12
CA LEU A 377 5.58 16.44 -41.90
C LEU A 377 6.37 16.17 -40.61
N SER A 378 7.27 17.07 -40.23
CA SER A 378 8.02 16.96 -38.97
C SER A 378 7.15 17.25 -37.75
N ASN A 379 6.25 18.23 -37.85
CA ASN A 379 5.39 18.64 -36.74
C ASN A 379 4.10 17.84 -36.66
N GLY A 380 3.69 17.15 -37.74
CA GLY A 380 2.49 16.34 -37.82
C GLY A 380 2.51 15.20 -36.81
N SER A 381 3.59 14.43 -36.77
CA SER A 381 3.80 13.39 -35.74
C SER A 381 3.77 14.00 -34.33
N THR A 382 4.48 15.11 -34.12
CA THR A 382 4.49 15.84 -32.83
C THR A 382 3.08 16.28 -32.38
N ALA A 383 2.24 16.78 -33.30
CA ALA A 383 0.87 17.18 -33.00
C ALA A 383 -0.01 15.99 -32.63
N GLY A 384 0.15 14.86 -33.33
CA GLY A 384 -0.48 13.59 -32.99
C GLY A 384 -0.05 13.08 -31.61
N GLN A 385 1.24 13.13 -31.31
CA GLN A 385 1.81 12.75 -30.01
C GLN A 385 1.21 13.59 -28.89
N LEU A 386 1.06 14.91 -29.08
CA LEU A 386 0.43 15.79 -28.08
C LEU A 386 -0.99 15.33 -27.73
N LEU A 387 -1.80 14.95 -28.72
CA LEU A 387 -3.14 14.40 -28.49
C LEU A 387 -3.07 13.05 -27.77
N GLY A 388 -2.13 12.20 -28.16
CA GLY A 388 -1.83 10.93 -27.49
C GLY A 388 -1.49 11.12 -26.02
N LEU A 389 -0.61 12.08 -25.69
CA LEU A 389 -0.21 12.41 -24.32
C LEU A 389 -1.41 12.83 -23.47
N LEU A 390 -2.29 13.68 -24.00
CA LEU A 390 -3.49 14.12 -23.27
C LEU A 390 -4.48 12.97 -23.02
N LEU A 391 -4.60 12.05 -23.97
CA LEU A 391 -5.45 10.87 -23.83
C LEU A 391 -4.82 9.80 -22.93
N ALA A 392 -3.49 9.76 -22.82
CA ALA A 392 -2.77 8.71 -22.10
C ALA A 392 -3.26 8.53 -20.67
N GLY A 393 -3.34 9.62 -19.89
CA GLY A 393 -3.78 9.57 -18.49
C GLY A 393 -5.21 9.06 -18.35
N TYR A 394 -6.14 9.61 -19.13
CA TYR A 394 -7.56 9.21 -19.07
C TYR A 394 -7.76 7.74 -19.47
N VAL A 395 -7.08 7.28 -20.52
CA VAL A 395 -7.22 5.91 -21.03
C VAL A 395 -6.49 4.92 -20.13
N SER A 396 -5.33 5.28 -19.55
CA SER A 396 -4.61 4.41 -18.61
C SER A 396 -5.36 4.22 -17.29
N GLU A 397 -6.02 5.26 -16.76
CA GLU A 397 -6.83 5.14 -15.54
C GLU A 397 -8.09 4.28 -15.76
N ARG A 398 -8.78 4.46 -16.91
CA ARG A 398 -10.04 3.77 -17.20
C ARG A 398 -9.88 2.30 -17.61
N PHE A 399 -8.81 1.96 -18.33
CA PHE A 399 -8.61 0.62 -18.90
C PHE A 399 -7.39 -0.13 -18.33
N GLY A 400 -6.52 0.56 -17.58
CA GLY A 400 -5.27 0.02 -17.03
C GLY A 400 -4.12 -0.01 -18.06
N PHE A 401 -2.88 0.13 -17.56
CA PHE A 401 -1.67 0.26 -18.40
C PHE A 401 -1.50 -0.85 -19.45
N ARG A 402 -1.77 -2.10 -19.09
CA ARG A 402 -1.59 -3.26 -19.98
C ARG A 402 -2.53 -3.23 -21.20
N LYS A 403 -3.82 -2.94 -20.99
CA LYS A 403 -4.81 -2.91 -22.07
C LYS A 403 -4.58 -1.71 -22.97
N THR A 404 -4.21 -0.56 -22.40
CA THR A 404 -3.90 0.65 -23.17
C THR A 404 -2.67 0.46 -24.06
N MET A 405 -1.60 -0.16 -23.57
CA MET A 405 -0.43 -0.47 -24.40
C MET A 405 -0.76 -1.45 -25.53
N LEU A 406 -1.52 -2.51 -25.26
CA LEU A 406 -1.94 -3.47 -26.29
C LEU A 406 -2.81 -2.82 -27.36
N ALA A 407 -3.73 -1.94 -26.97
CA ALA A 407 -4.54 -1.16 -27.89
C ALA A 407 -3.68 -0.21 -28.75
N GLY A 408 -2.72 0.47 -28.12
CA GLY A 408 -1.75 1.32 -28.82
C GLY A 408 -0.91 0.53 -29.84
N MET A 409 -0.39 -0.64 -29.47
CA MET A 409 0.40 -1.49 -30.38
C MET A 409 -0.43 -1.99 -31.56
N THR A 410 -1.68 -2.38 -31.31
CA THR A 410 -2.60 -2.78 -32.38
C THR A 410 -2.92 -1.60 -33.31
N GLY A 411 -3.09 -0.40 -32.73
CA GLY A 411 -3.32 0.84 -33.48
C GLY A 411 -2.14 1.20 -34.39
N VAL A 412 -0.91 1.12 -33.88
CA VAL A 412 0.33 1.31 -34.66
C VAL A 412 0.36 0.38 -35.88
N ILE A 413 0.10 -0.91 -35.69
CA ILE A 413 0.13 -1.90 -36.78
C ILE A 413 -0.84 -1.47 -37.90
N GLY A 414 -2.04 -1.00 -37.56
CA GLY A 414 -3.01 -0.52 -38.54
C GLY A 414 -2.61 0.80 -39.21
N LEU A 415 -2.03 1.73 -38.47
CA LEU A 415 -1.73 3.09 -38.94
C LEU A 415 -0.48 3.16 -39.82
N ILE A 416 0.49 2.25 -39.66
CA ILE A 416 1.67 2.12 -40.54
C ILE A 416 1.27 1.90 -42.02
N PHE A 417 0.15 1.22 -42.28
CA PHE A 417 -0.33 1.01 -43.65
C PHE A 417 -0.61 2.34 -44.36
N ILE A 418 -1.06 3.36 -43.63
CA ILE A 418 -1.38 4.69 -44.20
C ILE A 418 -0.10 5.37 -44.68
N THR A 419 0.96 5.36 -43.87
CA THR A 419 2.25 5.99 -44.22
C THR A 419 2.99 5.18 -45.29
N PHE A 420 2.93 3.84 -45.23
CA PHE A 420 3.56 2.96 -46.21
C PHE A 420 2.96 3.09 -47.62
N PHE A 421 1.64 3.19 -47.73
CA PHE A 421 0.91 3.28 -49.01
C PHE A 421 0.61 4.72 -49.45
N ALA A 422 1.12 5.74 -48.76
CA ALA A 422 0.82 7.14 -49.03
C ALA A 422 1.14 7.54 -50.50
N PRO A 423 0.14 7.96 -51.30
CA PRO A 423 0.35 8.39 -52.69
C PRO A 423 0.67 9.89 -52.82
N SER A 424 0.49 10.68 -51.76
CA SER A 424 0.72 12.13 -51.77
C SER A 424 1.22 12.64 -50.41
N LEU A 425 1.83 13.83 -50.40
CA LEU A 425 2.29 14.50 -49.18
C LEU A 425 1.16 14.73 -48.17
N ALA A 426 -0.05 15.03 -48.64
CA ALA A 426 -1.20 15.25 -47.75
C ALA A 426 -1.65 13.96 -47.05
N VAL A 427 -1.66 12.83 -47.75
CA VAL A 427 -1.99 11.53 -47.12
C VAL A 427 -0.89 11.12 -46.15
N LEU A 428 0.38 11.39 -46.49
CA LEU A 428 1.50 11.14 -45.61
C LEU A 428 1.42 11.98 -44.34
N GLU A 429 1.07 13.26 -44.44
CA GLU A 429 0.85 14.17 -43.30
C GLU A 429 -0.24 13.66 -42.36
N VAL A 430 -1.42 13.31 -42.90
CA VAL A 430 -2.53 12.77 -42.10
C VAL A 430 -2.13 11.45 -41.46
N GLY A 431 -1.41 10.58 -42.20
CA GLY A 431 -0.86 9.35 -41.67
C GLY A 431 0.08 9.60 -40.49
N GLN A 432 0.98 10.58 -40.60
CA GLN A 432 1.92 10.97 -39.54
C GLN A 432 1.19 11.52 -38.30
N VAL A 433 0.17 12.36 -38.47
CA VAL A 433 -0.63 12.87 -37.34
C VAL A 433 -1.37 11.74 -36.63
N LEU A 434 -2.04 10.85 -37.36
CA LEU A 434 -2.77 9.74 -36.75
C LEU A 434 -1.83 8.74 -36.08
N PHE A 435 -0.70 8.42 -36.73
CA PHE A 435 0.33 7.53 -36.21
C PHE A 435 0.98 8.10 -34.94
N GLY A 436 1.11 9.42 -34.85
CA GLY A 436 1.63 10.10 -33.65
C GLY A 436 0.80 9.84 -32.39
N ILE A 437 -0.51 9.58 -32.50
CA ILE A 437 -1.39 9.40 -31.33
C ILE A 437 -0.95 8.19 -30.47
N PRO A 438 -0.82 6.97 -31.02
CA PRO A 438 -0.23 5.85 -30.27
C PRO A 438 1.21 6.09 -29.78
N LEU A 439 2.04 6.77 -30.56
CA LEU A 439 3.42 7.07 -30.13
C LEU A 439 3.46 7.94 -28.88
N GLY A 440 2.54 8.92 -28.78
CA GLY A 440 2.40 9.74 -27.58
C GLY A 440 1.96 8.94 -26.34
N LEU A 441 1.13 7.92 -26.52
CA LEU A 441 0.79 6.97 -25.44
C LEU A 441 2.05 6.22 -24.96
N PHE A 442 2.90 5.78 -25.89
CA PHE A 442 4.13 5.04 -25.57
C PHE A 442 5.19 5.91 -24.89
N GLN A 443 5.19 7.23 -25.07
CA GLN A 443 6.13 8.10 -24.35
C GLN A 443 5.80 8.21 -22.85
N THR A 444 4.52 8.22 -22.51
CA THR A 444 4.07 8.52 -21.14
C THR A 444 3.80 7.27 -20.31
N ILE A 445 3.09 6.29 -20.87
CA ILE A 445 2.64 5.12 -20.13
C ILE A 445 3.79 4.30 -19.55
N PRO A 446 4.86 3.94 -20.29
CA PRO A 446 5.97 3.17 -19.75
C PRO A 446 6.72 3.92 -18.64
N VAL A 447 6.84 5.25 -18.75
CA VAL A 447 7.48 6.07 -17.71
C VAL A 447 6.64 6.06 -16.45
N VAL A 448 5.34 6.32 -16.55
CA VAL A 448 4.42 6.30 -15.40
C VAL A 448 4.39 4.90 -14.77
N TYR A 449 4.29 3.85 -15.59
CA TYR A 449 4.31 2.48 -15.12
C TYR A 449 5.62 2.11 -14.40
N ALA A 450 6.78 2.54 -14.94
CA ALA A 450 8.06 2.36 -14.28
C ALA A 450 8.09 3.07 -12.92
N LEU A 451 7.59 4.30 -12.83
CA LEU A 451 7.54 5.07 -11.59
C LEU A 451 6.66 4.41 -10.52
N GLU A 452 5.51 3.85 -10.91
CA GLU A 452 4.54 3.22 -10.01
C GLU A 452 4.99 1.85 -9.50
N ILE A 453 5.70 1.07 -10.32
CA ILE A 453 6.09 -0.31 -9.96
C ILE A 453 7.48 -0.41 -9.34
N SER A 454 8.35 0.58 -9.57
CA SER A 454 9.74 0.52 -9.14
C SER A 454 9.96 1.14 -7.77
N PRO A 455 10.80 0.52 -6.91
CA PRO A 455 11.29 1.18 -5.71
C PRO A 455 12.23 2.35 -6.05
N LEU A 456 12.34 3.35 -5.17
CA LEU A 456 13.13 4.58 -5.37
C LEU A 456 14.55 4.34 -5.93
N CYS A 457 15.25 3.32 -5.45
CA CYS A 457 16.61 2.99 -5.90
C CYS A 457 16.68 2.44 -7.34
N LEU A 458 15.62 1.80 -7.85
CA LEU A 458 15.53 1.27 -9.23
C LEU A 458 14.90 2.28 -10.21
N ARG A 459 14.14 3.24 -9.70
CA ARG A 459 13.38 4.22 -10.48
C ARG A 459 14.25 4.97 -11.47
N ALA A 460 15.42 5.47 -11.02
CA ALA A 460 16.36 6.17 -11.90
C ALA A 460 16.88 5.28 -13.05
N TYR A 461 17.11 3.99 -12.79
CA TYR A 461 17.62 3.06 -13.81
C TYR A 461 16.56 2.69 -14.84
N LEU A 462 15.32 2.41 -14.40
CA LEU A 462 14.22 2.06 -15.29
C LEU A 462 13.77 3.26 -16.14
N THR A 463 13.71 4.46 -15.55
CA THR A 463 13.43 5.67 -16.32
C THR A 463 14.57 5.99 -17.30
N ASN A 464 15.84 5.75 -16.93
CA ASN A 464 16.96 5.93 -17.86
C ASN A 464 16.97 4.88 -18.98
N TYR A 465 16.44 3.68 -18.73
CA TYR A 465 16.26 2.67 -19.77
C TYR A 465 15.26 3.12 -20.85
N VAL A 466 14.23 3.89 -20.49
CA VAL A 466 13.33 4.53 -21.48
C VAL A 466 14.12 5.46 -22.40
N ASN A 467 14.98 6.32 -21.85
CA ASN A 467 15.85 7.19 -22.65
C ASN A 467 16.82 6.40 -23.54
N PHE A 468 17.34 5.28 -23.03
CA PHE A 468 18.15 4.37 -23.83
C PHE A 468 17.36 3.78 -25.01
N CYS A 469 16.12 3.33 -24.79
CA CYS A 469 15.24 2.82 -25.86
C CYS A 469 15.00 3.88 -26.94
N TRP A 470 14.77 5.13 -26.53
CA TRP A 470 14.59 6.25 -27.45
C TRP A 470 15.83 6.48 -28.34
N ALA A 471 17.01 6.59 -27.73
CA ALA A 471 18.27 6.75 -28.46
C ALA A 471 18.57 5.53 -29.37
N PHE A 472 18.25 4.33 -28.90
CA PHE A 472 18.39 3.10 -29.66
C PHE A 472 17.48 3.08 -30.90
N GLY A 473 16.24 3.56 -30.79
CA GLY A 473 15.34 3.75 -31.92
C GLY A 473 15.92 4.66 -33.01
N GLN A 474 16.51 5.79 -32.62
CA GLN A 474 17.16 6.72 -33.56
C GLN A 474 18.38 6.12 -34.26
N LEU A 475 19.14 5.28 -33.54
CA LEU A 475 20.27 4.55 -34.10
C LEU A 475 19.78 3.58 -35.19
N ILE A 476 18.70 2.83 -34.92
CA ILE A 476 18.10 1.91 -35.90
C ILE A 476 17.57 2.68 -37.11
N ALA A 477 16.89 3.82 -36.92
CA ALA A 477 16.39 4.66 -38.01
C ALA A 477 17.54 5.14 -38.91
N THR A 478 18.61 5.66 -38.31
CA THR A 478 19.79 6.13 -39.04
C THR A 478 20.49 4.98 -39.79
N GLY A 479 20.63 3.81 -39.15
CA GLY A 479 21.21 2.62 -39.77
C GLY A 479 20.38 2.08 -40.93
N THR A 480 19.06 2.00 -40.75
CA THR A 480 18.11 1.55 -41.78
C THR A 480 18.17 2.48 -42.97
N LEU A 481 18.12 3.80 -42.74
CA LEU A 481 18.20 4.76 -43.84
C LEU A 481 19.54 4.68 -44.57
N ARG A 482 20.67 4.56 -43.84
CA ARG A 482 21.99 4.37 -44.43
C ARG A 482 22.03 3.14 -45.35
N GLY A 483 21.37 2.05 -44.93
CA GLY A 483 21.28 0.81 -45.69
C GLY A 483 20.46 0.91 -46.98
N VAL A 484 19.44 1.78 -47.02
CA VAL A 484 18.58 1.96 -48.20
C VAL A 484 19.00 3.11 -49.12
N LEU A 485 20.03 3.90 -48.76
CA LEU A 485 20.60 4.94 -49.64
C LEU A 485 21.01 4.45 -51.03
N PRO A 486 21.58 3.24 -51.23
CA PRO A 486 21.93 2.76 -52.57
C PRO A 486 20.71 2.40 -53.42
N ILE A 487 19.52 2.28 -52.82
CA ILE A 487 18.30 1.83 -53.51
C ILE A 487 17.70 3.02 -54.27
N THR A 488 17.53 2.86 -55.59
CA THR A 488 16.98 3.89 -56.48
C THR A 488 15.50 3.70 -56.80
N THR A 489 14.89 2.61 -56.32
CA THR A 489 13.47 2.30 -56.49
C THR A 489 12.63 2.86 -55.34
N HIS A 490 11.29 2.86 -55.49
CA HIS A 490 10.35 3.32 -54.47
C HIS A 490 10.50 2.64 -53.09
N TRP A 491 11.18 1.49 -53.03
CA TRP A 491 11.53 0.81 -51.79
C TRP A 491 12.48 1.60 -50.88
N ALA A 492 13.21 2.57 -51.43
CA ALA A 492 14.18 3.39 -50.71
C ALA A 492 13.57 4.23 -49.57
N TYR A 493 12.27 4.52 -49.62
CA TYR A 493 11.53 5.20 -48.55
C TYR A 493 10.43 4.33 -47.93
N ARG A 494 9.93 3.30 -48.63
CA ARG A 494 8.94 2.36 -48.08
C ARG A 494 9.51 1.36 -47.09
N ILE A 495 10.74 0.87 -47.30
CA ILE A 495 11.38 -0.07 -46.36
C ILE A 495 11.52 0.56 -44.97
N PRO A 496 12.04 1.81 -44.82
CA PRO A 496 12.08 2.46 -43.53
C PRO A 496 10.71 2.58 -42.83
N PHE A 497 9.63 2.90 -43.56
CA PHE A 497 8.27 2.91 -42.98
C PHE A 497 7.76 1.51 -42.58
N ALA A 498 8.21 0.44 -43.23
CA ALA A 498 7.82 -0.93 -42.90
C ALA A 498 8.63 -1.56 -41.76
N VAL A 499 9.76 -0.95 -41.38
CA VAL A 499 10.59 -1.40 -40.25
C VAL A 499 10.08 -0.85 -38.93
N GLN A 500 9.35 0.27 -38.96
CA GLN A 500 8.48 0.70 -37.85
C GLN A 500 7.43 -0.38 -37.59
#